data_AF-A0A164ZI80-F1
#
_entry.id   AF-A0A164ZI80-F1
#
_cell.length_a   1.000
_cell.length_b   1.000
_cell.length_c   1.000
_cell.angle_alpha   90.00
_cell.angle_beta   90.00
_cell.angle_gamma   90.00
#
_symmetry.space_group_name_H-M   'P 1'
#
loop_
_entity.id
_entity.type
_entity.pdbx_description
1 polymer ?
#
loop_
_entity_poly.entity_id
_entity_poly.type
_entity_poly.pdbx_seq_one_letter_code
_entity_poly.pdbx_strand_id
1 'polypeptide(L)'
;MTNPYETDPEKIPSTDPYADVPFYGRYRPRPGDFRVDLQHVNSHSTDSLRYWASVVSLCTEENRIYPADEGGRDVFALGSVIVKSSHLHARAGAQSTEIDFSYADANEHRAITLAKTVLKDVKVPEIYFAGKINGRQVLVQERLPGVALCVARPYLSRDQRDSYKEQARKILHQLHTIKPPENLQARSHVVSDPNILSNGRINPLEGDILFSGTNHDPDMSFMHNDLTESNCIVDNGIIVGLIDWEMAGFFGWKTAGEVHRRIRTPQREHFVNVNLREEQLQGILYWNDLYDQDVSKN
;
A
#
# COMPACT_ATOMS: atom_id res chain seq x y z
N MET A 1 -27.04 12.09 0.48
CA MET A 1 -26.21 10.90 0.22
C MET A 1 -24.82 11.42 -0.08
N THR A 2 -23.81 11.06 0.72
CA THR A 2 -22.43 11.53 0.53
C THR A 2 -21.87 10.95 -0.76
N ASN A 3 -21.21 11.77 -1.58
CA ASN A 3 -20.54 11.30 -2.78
C ASN A 3 -19.37 10.37 -2.39
N PRO A 4 -19.34 9.08 -2.81
CA PRO A 4 -18.23 8.17 -2.50
C PRO A 4 -16.87 8.71 -2.94
N TYR A 5 -16.85 9.54 -3.99
CA TYR A 5 -15.66 10.09 -4.63
C TYR A 5 -15.34 11.52 -4.19
N GLU A 6 -15.95 12.01 -3.10
CA GLU A 6 -15.60 13.34 -2.57
C GLU A 6 -14.15 13.35 -2.09
N THR A 7 -13.38 14.29 -2.60
CA THR A 7 -11.94 14.43 -2.33
C THR A 7 -11.60 15.75 -1.66
N ASP A 8 -12.58 16.66 -1.55
CA ASP A 8 -12.45 17.95 -0.91
C ASP A 8 -12.87 17.87 0.57
N PRO A 9 -11.93 18.01 1.52
CA PRO A 9 -12.23 17.89 2.95
C PRO A 9 -13.33 18.86 3.42
N GLU A 10 -13.44 20.03 2.80
CA GLU A 10 -14.45 21.05 3.15
C GLU A 10 -15.89 20.64 2.81
N LYS A 11 -16.05 19.61 1.96
CA LYS A 11 -17.36 19.07 1.55
C LYS A 11 -17.73 17.78 2.28
N ILE A 12 -16.82 17.25 3.09
CA ILE A 12 -17.06 16.05 3.88
C ILE A 12 -17.98 16.43 5.05
N PRO A 13 -19.16 15.81 5.18
CA PRO A 13 -20.05 16.10 6.30
C PRO A 13 -19.41 15.64 7.62
N SER A 14 -19.71 16.32 8.73
CA SER A 14 -19.22 15.95 10.06
C SER A 14 -19.70 14.56 10.54
N THR A 15 -20.66 13.96 9.84
CA THR A 15 -21.14 12.60 10.10
C THR A 15 -20.37 11.53 9.31
N ASP A 16 -19.42 11.92 8.45
CA ASP A 16 -18.56 10.98 7.73
C ASP A 16 -17.65 10.23 8.73
N PRO A 17 -17.52 8.90 8.64
CA PRO A 17 -16.66 8.12 9.53
C PRO A 17 -15.18 8.55 9.55
N TYR A 18 -14.74 9.26 8.51
CA TYR A 18 -13.38 9.73 8.31
C TYR A 18 -13.25 11.26 8.41
N ALA A 19 -14.27 11.97 8.92
CA ALA A 19 -14.24 13.43 9.05
C ALA A 19 -13.05 13.95 9.89
N ASP A 20 -12.63 13.20 10.91
CA ASP A 20 -11.51 13.58 11.80
C ASP A 20 -10.13 13.27 11.21
N VAL A 21 -10.07 12.56 10.07
CA VAL A 21 -8.82 12.18 9.37
C VAL A 21 -8.87 12.61 7.89
N PRO A 22 -8.93 13.93 7.61
CA PRO A 22 -9.24 14.46 6.28
C PRO A 22 -8.24 14.10 5.18
N PHE A 23 -7.01 13.71 5.54
CA PHE A 23 -5.98 13.28 4.60
C PHE A 23 -5.98 11.78 4.32
N TYR A 24 -6.69 10.98 5.14
CA TYR A 24 -6.76 9.54 4.99
C TYR A 24 -7.60 9.16 3.77
N GLY A 25 -6.94 8.58 2.78
CA GLY A 25 -7.59 8.00 1.61
C GLY A 25 -8.36 9.01 0.75
N ARG A 26 -8.09 10.32 0.81
CA ARG A 26 -8.72 11.31 -0.06
C ARG A 26 -7.70 12.33 -0.55
N TYR A 27 -7.62 12.53 -1.86
CA TYR A 27 -6.74 13.54 -2.43
C TYR A 27 -7.27 14.12 -3.74
N ARG A 28 -7.31 15.46 -3.78
CA ARG A 28 -7.54 16.26 -4.98
C ARG A 28 -6.37 17.21 -5.18
N PRO A 29 -5.67 17.16 -6.32
CA PRO A 29 -4.63 18.13 -6.64
C PRO A 29 -5.15 19.57 -6.59
N ARG A 30 -4.40 20.45 -5.93
CA ARG A 30 -4.66 21.89 -5.84
C ARG A 30 -3.48 22.66 -6.46
N PRO A 31 -3.71 23.85 -7.06
CA PRO A 31 -2.63 24.65 -7.64
C PRO A 31 -1.52 25.02 -6.64
N GLY A 32 -1.87 25.19 -5.36
CA GLY A 32 -0.95 25.51 -4.28
C GLY A 32 -0.34 24.32 -3.55
N ASP A 33 -0.58 23.09 -4.02
CA ASP A 33 0.04 21.91 -3.41
C ASP A 33 1.56 22.01 -3.48
N PHE A 34 2.21 21.58 -2.41
CA PHE A 34 3.64 21.28 -2.44
C PHE A 34 3.93 20.31 -3.60
N ARG A 35 4.94 20.64 -4.40
CA ARG A 35 5.45 19.82 -5.49
C ARG A 35 6.94 19.61 -5.31
N VAL A 36 7.39 18.42 -5.63
CA VAL A 36 8.82 18.10 -5.59
C VAL A 36 9.56 18.89 -6.67
N ASP A 37 10.68 19.50 -6.27
CA ASP A 37 11.67 20.00 -7.21
C ASP A 37 12.42 18.82 -7.84
N LEU A 38 12.21 18.64 -9.14
CA LEU A 38 12.69 17.50 -9.91
C LEU A 38 14.22 17.39 -9.94
N GLN A 39 14.96 18.48 -9.69
CA GLN A 39 16.43 18.43 -9.65
C GLN A 39 16.97 17.58 -8.49
N HIS A 40 16.16 17.34 -7.45
CA HIS A 40 16.54 16.60 -6.26
C HIS A 40 16.07 15.14 -6.26
N VAL A 41 15.24 14.74 -7.24
CA VAL A 41 14.72 13.37 -7.37
C VAL A 41 15.87 12.39 -7.58
N ASN A 42 15.86 11.30 -6.81
CA ASN A 42 16.88 10.24 -6.84
C ASN A 42 18.32 10.74 -6.63
N SER A 43 18.51 11.89 -6.00
CA SER A 43 19.81 12.51 -5.77
C SER A 43 20.19 12.52 -4.28
N HIS A 44 21.41 12.06 -3.99
CA HIS A 44 21.99 12.02 -2.63
C HIS A 44 23.12 13.04 -2.46
N SER A 45 23.19 14.06 -3.32
CA SER A 45 24.14 15.16 -3.14
C SER A 45 23.85 15.91 -1.85
N THR A 46 24.84 16.62 -1.31
CA THR A 46 24.65 17.42 -0.09
C THR A 46 23.51 18.45 -0.24
N ASP A 47 23.36 19.05 -1.41
CA ASP A 47 22.26 19.99 -1.68
C ASP A 47 20.90 19.29 -1.71
N SER A 48 20.79 18.12 -2.34
CA SER A 48 19.55 17.33 -2.34
C SER A 48 19.19 16.82 -0.96
N LEU A 49 20.16 16.40 -0.14
CA LEU A 49 19.91 16.00 1.25
C LEU A 49 19.41 17.19 2.10
N ARG A 50 19.92 18.40 1.86
CA ARG A 50 19.39 19.62 2.51
C ARG A 50 17.97 19.93 2.06
N TYR A 51 17.66 19.75 0.78
CA TYR A 51 16.30 19.88 0.27
C TYR A 51 15.35 18.84 0.89
N TRP A 52 15.70 17.55 0.90
CA TRP A 52 14.85 16.52 1.51
C TRP A 52 14.68 16.72 3.02
N ALA A 53 15.70 17.24 3.72
CA ALA A 53 15.55 17.67 5.11
C ALA A 53 14.53 18.80 5.28
N SER A 54 14.49 19.78 4.36
CA SER A 54 13.47 20.82 4.42
C SER A 54 12.07 20.28 4.12
N VAL A 55 11.93 19.34 3.18
CA VAL A 55 10.66 18.65 2.91
C VAL A 55 10.17 17.87 4.14
N VAL A 56 11.04 17.09 4.78
CA VAL A 56 10.72 16.36 6.01
C VAL A 56 10.33 17.31 7.14
N SER A 57 10.94 18.51 7.23
CA SER A 57 10.60 19.49 8.26
C SER A 57 9.19 20.08 8.12
N LEU A 58 8.57 19.98 6.94
CA LEU A 58 7.18 20.37 6.70
C LEU A 58 6.18 19.28 7.16
N CYS A 59 6.65 18.07 7.45
CA CYS A 59 5.83 16.99 7.98
C CYS A 59 5.64 17.21 9.49
N THR A 60 4.40 17.40 9.92
CA THR A 60 4.04 17.69 11.31
C THR A 60 2.83 16.85 11.71
N GLU A 61 2.39 16.93 12.96
CA GLU A 61 1.18 16.23 13.39
C GLU A 61 -0.07 16.69 12.63
N GLU A 62 -0.10 17.94 12.14
CA GLU A 62 -1.24 18.50 11.40
C GLU A 62 -1.48 17.84 10.05
N ASN A 63 -0.42 17.31 9.41
CA ASN A 63 -0.50 16.67 8.11
C ASN A 63 -0.13 15.18 8.14
N ARG A 64 -0.06 14.60 9.35
CA ARG A 64 0.11 13.17 9.56
C ARG A 64 -1.21 12.45 9.29
N ILE A 65 -1.16 11.46 8.43
CA ILE A 65 -2.29 10.58 8.10
C ILE A 65 -2.50 9.58 9.25
N TYR A 66 -1.43 8.89 9.65
CA TYR A 66 -1.44 8.01 10.83
C TYR A 66 -0.04 7.89 11.43
N PRO A 67 0.05 7.73 12.77
CA PRO A 67 1.29 7.38 13.42
C PRO A 67 1.66 5.92 13.13
N ALA A 68 2.95 5.62 13.17
CA ALA A 68 3.41 4.23 13.18
C ALA A 68 3.55 3.67 14.59
N ASP A 69 3.49 2.34 14.68
CA ASP A 69 3.91 1.59 15.84
C ASP A 69 5.43 1.71 16.09
N GLU A 70 5.90 1.14 17.21
CA GLU A 70 7.30 1.18 17.61
C GLU A 70 8.24 0.70 16.49
N GLY A 71 9.22 1.53 16.14
CA GLY A 71 10.21 1.24 15.11
C GLY A 71 9.74 1.50 13.66
N GLY A 72 8.46 1.83 13.44
CA GLY A 72 7.90 2.12 12.13
C GLY A 72 8.07 3.57 11.65
N ARG A 73 7.34 3.93 10.57
CA ARG A 73 7.37 5.26 9.95
C ARG A 73 5.97 5.89 9.94
N ASP A 74 5.84 7.08 10.53
CA ASP A 74 4.64 7.89 10.37
C ASP A 74 4.43 8.19 8.88
N VAL A 75 3.17 8.27 8.45
CA VAL A 75 2.81 8.59 7.07
C VAL A 75 2.16 9.96 7.02
N PHE A 76 2.69 10.83 6.15
CA PHE A 76 2.26 12.22 6.02
C PHE A 76 1.77 12.51 4.61
N ALA A 77 0.80 13.42 4.51
CA ALA A 77 0.33 13.99 3.25
C ALA A 77 0.86 15.42 3.11
N LEU A 78 1.74 15.68 2.15
CA LEU A 78 2.30 17.01 1.91
C LEU A 78 2.03 17.44 0.48
N GLY A 79 0.90 18.14 0.26
CA GLY A 79 0.47 18.52 -1.09
C GLY A 79 0.35 17.29 -1.99
N SER A 80 1.17 17.25 -3.04
CA SER A 80 1.17 16.17 -4.04
C SER A 80 2.02 14.94 -3.69
N VAL A 81 2.56 14.84 -2.47
CA VAL A 81 3.40 13.70 -2.07
C VAL A 81 2.94 13.04 -0.77
N ILE A 82 3.26 11.75 -0.66
CA ILE A 82 3.25 10.99 0.59
C ILE A 82 4.69 10.91 1.09
N VAL A 83 4.89 11.20 2.38
CA VAL A 83 6.18 11.03 3.06
C VAL A 83 6.02 9.96 4.13
N LYS A 84 6.85 8.91 4.10
CA LYS A 84 6.96 7.93 5.19
C LYS A 84 8.24 8.25 5.98
N SER A 85 8.16 8.61 7.26
CA SER A 85 9.32 8.98 8.08
C SER A 85 9.10 8.79 9.58
N SER A 86 10.14 8.42 10.32
CA SER A 86 10.14 8.31 11.79
C SER A 86 10.64 9.58 12.53
N HIS A 87 10.77 10.72 11.83
CA HIS A 87 11.45 11.92 12.39
C HIS A 87 10.80 12.51 13.65
N LEU A 88 9.51 12.28 13.88
CA LEU A 88 8.82 12.71 15.10
C LEU A 88 9.10 11.80 16.31
N HIS A 89 9.52 10.56 16.09
CA HIS A 89 9.73 9.57 17.16
C HIS A 89 10.95 9.89 18.03
N ALA A 90 11.92 10.65 17.50
CA ALA A 90 13.11 11.08 18.25
C ALA A 90 12.79 11.90 19.51
N ARG A 91 11.61 12.53 19.56
CA ARG A 91 11.21 13.43 20.65
C ARG A 91 10.75 12.69 21.91
N ALA A 92 10.51 11.39 21.84
CA ALA A 92 9.89 10.60 22.92
C ALA A 92 10.88 10.01 23.95
N GLY A 93 12.19 10.29 23.89
CA GLY A 93 13.17 9.87 24.90
C GLY A 93 13.47 8.36 24.98
N ALA A 94 12.79 7.53 24.18
CA ALA A 94 13.06 6.11 24.05
C ALA A 94 14.12 5.86 22.96
N GLN A 95 15.07 4.97 23.24
CA GLN A 95 15.92 4.34 22.23
C GLN A 95 15.09 3.35 21.39
N SER A 96 14.03 3.82 20.71
CA SER A 96 13.31 2.98 19.76
C SER A 96 14.25 2.71 18.59
N THR A 97 14.62 1.44 18.40
CA THR A 97 15.44 1.05 17.26
C THR A 97 14.55 1.10 16.02
N GLU A 98 14.85 2.00 15.08
CA GLU A 98 14.15 2.09 13.80
C GLU A 98 14.32 0.77 13.04
N ILE A 99 13.22 0.21 12.52
CA ILE A 99 13.25 -0.97 11.64
C ILE A 99 13.99 -0.59 10.36
N ASP A 100 14.79 -1.53 9.82
CA ASP A 100 15.46 -1.28 8.55
C ASP A 100 14.49 -1.39 7.36
N PHE A 101 14.10 -0.26 6.77
CA PHE A 101 13.23 -0.17 5.59
C PHE A 101 13.99 -0.18 4.25
N SER A 102 15.32 -0.24 4.23
CA SER A 102 16.11 -0.07 3.00
C SER A 102 15.77 -1.10 1.91
N TYR A 103 15.63 -2.37 2.29
CA TYR A 103 15.21 -3.43 1.36
C TYR A 103 13.77 -3.27 0.89
N ALA A 104 12.89 -2.78 1.76
CA ALA A 104 11.49 -2.59 1.45
C ALA A 104 11.26 -1.42 0.50
N ASP A 105 11.92 -0.30 0.73
CA ASP A 105 11.87 0.86 -0.14
C ASP A 105 12.47 0.52 -1.52
N ALA A 106 13.55 -0.28 -1.54
CA ALA A 106 14.09 -0.82 -2.79
C ALA A 106 13.12 -1.79 -3.48
N ASN A 107 12.41 -2.63 -2.71
CA ASN A 107 11.38 -3.53 -3.22
C ASN A 107 10.21 -2.76 -3.83
N GLU A 108 9.65 -1.78 -3.12
CA GLU A 108 8.57 -0.91 -3.58
C GLU A 108 8.96 -0.20 -4.88
N HIS A 109 10.16 0.41 -4.94
CA HIS A 109 10.67 1.06 -6.15
C HIS A 109 10.76 0.10 -7.36
N ARG A 110 11.29 -1.12 -7.14
CA ARG A 110 11.47 -2.10 -8.22
C ARG A 110 10.13 -2.73 -8.65
N ALA A 111 9.24 -2.97 -7.71
CA ALA A 111 7.90 -3.47 -7.95
C ALA A 111 7.05 -2.49 -8.77
N ILE A 112 7.08 -1.20 -8.41
CA ILE A 112 6.46 -0.12 -9.19
C ILE A 112 6.99 -0.13 -10.63
N THR A 113 8.30 -0.27 -10.81
CA THR A 113 8.92 -0.33 -12.15
C THR A 113 8.36 -1.49 -12.97
N LEU A 114 8.19 -2.67 -12.38
CA LEU A 114 7.58 -3.83 -13.04
C LEU A 114 6.10 -3.58 -13.35
N ALA A 115 5.32 -3.08 -12.37
CA ALA A 115 3.89 -2.83 -12.52
C ALA A 115 3.57 -1.91 -13.71
N LYS A 116 4.34 -0.83 -13.92
CA LYS A 116 4.18 0.10 -15.06
C LYS A 116 4.27 -0.57 -16.43
N THR A 117 4.95 -1.73 -16.52
CA THR A 117 5.08 -2.43 -17.80
C THR A 117 3.73 -2.98 -18.29
N VAL A 118 2.81 -3.33 -17.38
CA VAL A 118 1.51 -3.95 -17.69
C VAL A 118 0.29 -3.10 -17.30
N LEU A 119 0.39 -2.29 -16.25
CA LEU A 119 -0.69 -1.40 -15.81
C LEU A 119 -0.66 -0.09 -16.61
N LYS A 120 -1.49 0.01 -17.66
CA LYS A 120 -1.56 1.21 -18.52
C LYS A 120 -2.59 2.22 -18.04
N ASP A 121 -3.73 1.73 -17.55
CA ASP A 121 -4.86 2.57 -17.15
C ASP A 121 -4.95 2.78 -15.63
N VAL A 122 -4.10 2.08 -14.87
CA VAL A 122 -4.01 2.17 -13.40
C VAL A 122 -2.67 2.79 -13.05
N LYS A 123 -2.70 3.95 -12.39
CA LYS A 123 -1.47 4.63 -11.95
C LYS A 123 -0.82 3.90 -10.79
N VAL A 124 0.50 3.96 -10.74
CA VAL A 124 1.29 3.58 -9.57
C VAL A 124 2.18 4.77 -9.19
N PRO A 125 2.56 4.94 -7.92
CA PRO A 125 3.31 6.11 -7.48
C PRO A 125 4.67 6.24 -8.19
N GLU A 126 5.11 7.48 -8.42
CA GLU A 126 6.54 7.76 -8.62
C GLU A 126 7.26 7.83 -7.27
N ILE A 127 8.43 7.20 -7.17
CA ILE A 127 9.32 7.36 -6.01
C ILE A 127 10.25 8.54 -6.29
N TYR A 128 10.20 9.56 -5.45
CA TYR A 128 11.01 10.76 -5.57
C TYR A 128 12.30 10.68 -4.76
N PHE A 129 12.25 10.02 -3.60
CA PHE A 129 13.40 9.82 -2.72
C PHE A 129 13.22 8.60 -1.84
N ALA A 130 14.28 7.81 -1.69
CA ALA A 130 14.39 6.75 -0.69
C ALA A 130 15.79 6.82 -0.08
N GLY A 131 15.90 7.02 1.23
CA GLY A 131 17.20 7.14 1.87
C GLY A 131 17.15 7.65 3.31
N LYS A 132 18.31 8.05 3.83
CA LYS A 132 18.41 8.58 5.19
C LYS A 132 18.49 10.10 5.22
N ILE A 133 17.68 10.72 6.07
CA ILE A 133 17.73 12.13 6.41
C ILE A 133 17.94 12.24 7.93
N ASN A 134 19.01 12.91 8.35
CA ASN A 134 19.40 13.02 9.76
C ASN A 134 19.44 11.66 10.49
N GLY A 135 19.93 10.62 9.79
CA GLY A 135 20.08 9.27 10.31
C GLY A 135 18.81 8.40 10.28
N ARG A 136 17.65 8.94 9.88
CA ARG A 136 16.36 8.24 9.84
C ARG A 136 15.92 7.93 8.42
N GLN A 137 15.22 6.82 8.24
CA GLN A 137 14.74 6.38 6.93
C GLN A 137 13.53 7.21 6.47
N VAL A 138 13.59 7.65 5.23
CA VAL A 138 12.59 8.50 4.59
C VAL A 138 12.31 7.97 3.20
N LEU A 139 11.03 7.75 2.92
CA LEU A 139 10.50 7.52 1.58
C LEU A 139 9.60 8.70 1.21
N VAL A 140 9.80 9.27 0.01
CA VAL A 140 8.92 10.29 -0.57
C VAL A 140 8.42 9.78 -1.90
N GLN A 141 7.10 9.77 -2.07
CA GLN A 141 6.45 9.27 -3.28
C GLN A 141 5.27 10.12 -3.71
N GLU A 142 4.84 9.97 -4.97
CA GLU A 142 3.65 10.62 -5.49
C GLU A 142 2.41 10.23 -4.69
N ARG A 143 1.59 11.24 -4.37
CA ARG A 143 0.25 11.03 -3.84
C ARG A 143 -0.72 10.92 -5.01
N LEU A 144 -1.35 9.76 -5.18
CA LEU A 144 -2.26 9.54 -6.31
C LEU A 144 -3.63 10.21 -6.06
N PRO A 145 -4.16 11.00 -7.03
CA PRO A 145 -5.50 11.60 -6.93
C PRO A 145 -6.63 10.56 -6.86
N GLY A 146 -7.64 10.83 -6.05
CA GLY A 146 -8.83 10.00 -5.90
C GLY A 146 -9.16 9.69 -4.44
N VAL A 147 -9.97 8.64 -4.24
CA VAL A 147 -10.38 8.17 -2.91
C VAL A 147 -9.95 6.72 -2.72
N ALA A 148 -9.40 6.34 -1.57
CA ALA A 148 -9.13 4.94 -1.26
C ALA A 148 -10.44 4.16 -1.20
N LEU A 149 -10.49 2.97 -1.79
CA LEU A 149 -11.73 2.18 -1.89
C LEU A 149 -12.31 1.90 -0.50
N CYS A 150 -11.49 1.67 0.52
CA CYS A 150 -11.96 1.50 1.91
C CYS A 150 -12.78 2.69 2.42
N VAL A 151 -12.43 3.92 2.00
CA VAL A 151 -13.12 5.16 2.37
C VAL A 151 -14.38 5.38 1.53
N ALA A 152 -14.36 5.01 0.25
CA ALA A 152 -15.53 5.10 -0.63
C ALA A 152 -16.61 4.05 -0.29
N ARG A 153 -16.17 2.85 0.15
CA ARG A 153 -16.97 1.64 0.34
C ARG A 153 -18.28 1.80 1.12
N PRO A 154 -18.35 2.55 2.25
CA PRO A 154 -19.59 2.71 3.00
C PRO A 154 -20.73 3.35 2.19
N TYR A 155 -20.39 4.06 1.10
CA TYR A 155 -21.31 4.80 0.25
C TYR A 155 -21.65 4.07 -1.06
N LEU A 156 -21.04 2.91 -1.30
CA LEU A 156 -21.21 2.15 -2.53
C LEU A 156 -22.38 1.16 -2.43
N SER A 157 -23.11 1.02 -3.53
CA SER A 157 -24.06 -0.08 -3.70
C SER A 157 -23.34 -1.44 -3.76
N ARG A 158 -24.09 -2.54 -3.71
CA ARG A 158 -23.52 -3.88 -3.93
C ARG A 158 -22.91 -4.01 -5.32
N ASP A 159 -23.64 -3.60 -6.36
CA ASP A 159 -23.18 -3.69 -7.75
C ASP A 159 -21.90 -2.88 -8.00
N GLN A 160 -21.78 -1.70 -7.36
CA GLN A 160 -20.55 -0.90 -7.43
C GLN A 160 -19.37 -1.61 -6.77
N ARG A 161 -19.57 -2.22 -5.59
CA ARG A 161 -18.53 -3.01 -4.92
C ARG A 161 -18.12 -4.23 -5.76
N ASP A 162 -19.09 -4.92 -6.36
CA ASP A 162 -18.84 -6.06 -7.25
C ASP A 162 -18.02 -5.62 -8.47
N SER A 163 -18.35 -4.47 -9.06
CA SER A 163 -17.56 -3.88 -10.14
C SER A 163 -16.11 -3.62 -9.74
N TYR A 164 -15.85 -3.04 -8.55
CA TYR A 164 -14.49 -2.79 -8.09
C TYR A 164 -13.70 -4.07 -7.81
N LYS A 165 -14.35 -5.10 -7.25
CA LYS A 165 -13.69 -6.40 -7.06
C LYS A 165 -13.29 -7.03 -8.39
N GLU A 166 -14.15 -6.97 -9.39
CA GLU A 166 -13.83 -7.47 -10.75
C GLU A 166 -12.71 -6.67 -11.41
N GLN A 167 -12.64 -5.36 -11.18
CA GLN A 167 -11.51 -4.54 -11.63
C GLN A 167 -10.21 -4.94 -10.93
N ALA A 168 -10.23 -5.15 -9.61
CA ALA A 168 -9.08 -5.63 -8.84
C ALA A 168 -8.59 -7.01 -9.33
N ARG A 169 -9.49 -7.94 -9.64
CA ARG A 169 -9.17 -9.24 -10.26
C ARG A 169 -8.48 -9.07 -11.61
N LYS A 170 -8.98 -8.18 -12.47
CA LYS A 170 -8.34 -7.88 -13.77
C LYS A 170 -6.91 -7.33 -13.58
N ILE A 171 -6.71 -6.44 -12.61
CA ILE A 171 -5.37 -5.92 -12.26
C ILE A 171 -4.45 -7.06 -11.82
N LEU A 172 -4.91 -7.95 -10.95
CA LEU A 172 -4.13 -9.13 -10.54
C LEU A 172 -3.72 -9.99 -11.74
N HIS A 173 -4.64 -10.26 -12.66
CA HIS A 173 -4.33 -11.01 -13.88
C HIS A 173 -3.30 -10.28 -14.76
N GLN A 174 -3.38 -8.96 -14.89
CA GLN A 174 -2.38 -8.16 -15.62
C GLN A 174 -0.99 -8.30 -14.97
N LEU A 175 -0.89 -8.16 -13.65
CA LEU A 175 0.36 -8.35 -12.91
C LEU A 175 0.92 -9.77 -13.09
N HIS A 176 0.06 -10.78 -13.03
CA HIS A 176 0.41 -12.19 -13.17
C HIS A 176 0.98 -12.57 -14.55
N THR A 177 0.89 -11.68 -15.55
CA THR A 177 1.56 -11.87 -16.84
C THR A 177 3.07 -11.69 -16.76
N ILE A 178 3.58 -10.96 -15.76
CA ILE A 178 5.01 -10.74 -15.57
C ILE A 178 5.60 -11.97 -14.89
N LYS A 179 6.46 -12.69 -15.62
CA LYS A 179 7.14 -13.89 -15.13
C LYS A 179 8.44 -13.56 -14.39
N PRO A 180 8.84 -14.38 -13.41
CA PRO A 180 10.10 -14.22 -12.72
C PRO A 180 11.29 -14.30 -13.70
N PRO A 181 12.43 -13.68 -13.37
CA PRO A 181 13.68 -13.93 -14.08
C PRO A 181 14.03 -15.42 -14.09
N GLU A 182 14.67 -15.90 -15.16
CA GLU A 182 14.97 -17.34 -15.35
C GLU A 182 15.79 -17.96 -14.21
N ASN A 183 16.59 -17.15 -13.51
CA ASN A 183 17.43 -17.58 -12.40
C ASN A 183 16.71 -17.61 -11.05
N LEU A 184 15.46 -17.16 -10.96
CA LEU A 184 14.70 -17.17 -9.72
C LEU A 184 14.05 -18.55 -9.52
N GLN A 185 14.62 -19.32 -8.59
CA GLN A 185 14.21 -20.71 -8.34
C GLN A 185 13.21 -20.88 -7.18
N ALA A 186 12.95 -19.83 -6.42
CA ALA A 186 12.12 -19.87 -5.24
C ALA A 186 11.34 -18.56 -5.08
N ARG A 187 10.26 -18.59 -4.29
CA ARG A 187 9.48 -17.39 -4.05
C ARG A 187 10.33 -16.34 -3.35
N SER A 188 10.15 -15.10 -3.76
CA SER A 188 10.90 -13.96 -3.24
C SER A 188 10.12 -12.67 -3.48
N HIS A 189 10.32 -11.69 -2.62
CA HIS A 189 10.11 -10.29 -2.98
C HIS A 189 10.94 -9.92 -4.22
N VAL A 190 10.55 -8.85 -4.94
CA VAL A 190 11.28 -8.40 -6.13
C VAL A 190 12.73 -8.04 -5.79
N VAL A 191 12.93 -7.39 -4.65
CA VAL A 191 14.23 -7.22 -4.00
C VAL A 191 14.26 -8.11 -2.77
N SER A 192 15.11 -9.13 -2.79
CA SER A 192 15.24 -10.06 -1.68
C SER A 192 15.86 -9.37 -0.46
N ASP A 193 15.17 -9.47 0.68
CA ASP A 193 15.69 -9.07 1.98
C ASP A 193 16.22 -10.32 2.72
N PRO A 194 17.54 -10.41 2.98
CA PRO A 194 18.13 -11.57 3.64
C PRO A 194 17.64 -11.76 5.09
N ASN A 195 17.05 -10.73 5.70
CA ASN A 195 16.56 -10.74 7.07
C ASN A 195 15.03 -10.68 7.15
N ILE A 196 14.29 -10.95 6.06
CA ILE A 196 12.82 -10.79 6.05
C ILE A 196 12.11 -11.56 7.16
N LEU A 197 12.63 -12.73 7.55
CA LEU A 197 12.06 -13.57 8.60
C LEU A 197 12.41 -13.12 10.03
N SER A 198 13.36 -12.18 10.19
CA SER A 198 13.88 -11.77 11.50
C SER A 198 13.82 -10.25 11.73
N ASN A 199 13.57 -9.45 10.70
CA ASN A 199 13.52 -7.99 10.78
C ASN A 199 12.20 -7.43 11.32
N GLY A 200 11.20 -8.28 11.60
CA GLY A 200 9.90 -7.90 12.14
C GLY A 200 8.91 -7.29 11.16
N ARG A 201 9.25 -7.20 9.86
CA ARG A 201 8.35 -6.62 8.83
C ARG A 201 7.17 -7.51 8.46
N ILE A 202 7.35 -8.82 8.56
CA ILE A 202 6.27 -9.79 8.34
C ILE A 202 6.02 -10.59 9.60
N ASN A 203 4.75 -10.97 9.81
CA ASN A 203 4.43 -11.87 10.90
C ASN A 203 4.88 -13.31 10.57
N PRO A 204 5.08 -14.17 11.60
CA PRO A 204 5.55 -15.54 11.37
C PRO A 204 4.69 -16.37 10.42
N LEU A 205 3.36 -16.22 10.48
CA LEU A 205 2.45 -16.96 9.61
C LEU A 205 2.61 -16.58 8.14
N GLU A 206 2.79 -15.29 7.85
CA GLU A 206 3.12 -14.83 6.52
C GLU A 206 4.46 -15.39 6.04
N GLY A 207 5.48 -15.37 6.90
CA GLY A 207 6.78 -15.98 6.62
C GLY A 207 6.69 -17.46 6.29
N ASP A 208 5.87 -18.21 7.04
CA ASP A 208 5.63 -19.64 6.80
C ASP A 208 4.90 -19.89 5.47
N ILE A 209 3.91 -19.06 5.12
CA ILE A 209 3.20 -19.20 3.83
C ILE A 209 4.15 -18.88 2.67
N LEU A 210 4.90 -17.78 2.76
CA LEU A 210 5.74 -17.29 1.66
C LEU A 210 7.04 -18.07 1.52
N PHE A 211 7.72 -18.42 2.61
CA PHE A 211 9.12 -18.84 2.59
C PHE A 211 9.39 -20.18 3.31
N SER A 212 8.37 -20.99 3.59
CA SER A 212 8.54 -22.36 4.11
C SER A 212 9.35 -23.27 3.17
N GLY A 213 9.82 -24.41 3.66
CA GLY A 213 10.73 -25.32 2.94
C GLY A 213 10.25 -25.78 1.55
N THR A 214 8.95 -25.81 1.29
CA THR A 214 8.39 -25.91 -0.06
C THR A 214 8.21 -24.52 -0.66
N ASN A 215 9.32 -23.84 -0.98
CA ASN A 215 9.35 -22.45 -1.45
C ASN A 215 9.29 -22.32 -2.98
N HIS A 216 8.48 -23.14 -3.65
CA HIS A 216 8.35 -23.11 -5.11
C HIS A 216 6.90 -23.25 -5.52
N ASP A 217 6.44 -22.36 -6.40
CA ASP A 217 5.13 -22.46 -7.03
C ASP A 217 5.30 -22.70 -8.54
N PRO A 218 4.55 -23.63 -9.16
CA PRO A 218 4.65 -23.87 -10.60
C PRO A 218 4.18 -22.68 -11.45
N ASP A 219 3.40 -21.77 -10.86
CA ASP A 219 2.80 -20.60 -11.48
C ASP A 219 3.39 -19.27 -10.96
N MET A 220 4.61 -19.28 -10.39
CA MET A 220 5.27 -18.07 -9.89
C MET A 220 5.21 -16.94 -10.92
N SER A 221 4.64 -15.83 -10.50
CA SER A 221 4.52 -14.61 -11.32
C SER A 221 4.48 -13.40 -10.40
N PHE A 222 4.60 -12.21 -10.96
CA PHE A 222 4.57 -10.98 -10.18
C PHE A 222 3.21 -10.75 -9.53
N MET A 223 3.22 -10.48 -8.24
CA MET A 223 2.05 -10.22 -7.40
C MET A 223 2.28 -8.97 -6.55
N HIS A 224 1.22 -8.20 -6.31
CA HIS A 224 1.23 -7.12 -5.33
C HIS A 224 1.38 -7.65 -3.89
N ASN A 225 0.78 -8.81 -3.60
CA ASN A 225 0.79 -9.47 -2.28
C ASN A 225 0.26 -8.63 -1.10
N ASP A 226 -0.48 -7.56 -1.42
CA ASP A 226 -1.18 -6.71 -0.45
C ASP A 226 -2.34 -5.92 -1.09
N LEU A 227 -3.12 -6.59 -1.95
CA LEU A 227 -4.20 -5.93 -2.71
C LEU A 227 -5.47 -5.77 -1.84
N THR A 228 -5.42 -4.86 -0.88
CA THR A 228 -6.53 -4.50 0.02
C THR A 228 -7.35 -3.32 -0.50
N GLU A 229 -8.56 -3.11 0.03
CA GLU A 229 -9.39 -1.95 -0.33
C GLU A 229 -8.70 -0.60 0.02
N SER A 230 -7.79 -0.55 0.99
CA SER A 230 -7.05 0.68 1.31
C SER A 230 -5.98 1.04 0.28
N ASN A 231 -5.50 0.04 -0.48
CA ASN A 231 -4.41 0.21 -1.45
C ASN A 231 -4.94 0.50 -2.86
N CYS A 232 -6.25 0.42 -3.08
CA CYS A 232 -6.91 0.79 -4.32
C CYS A 232 -7.40 2.24 -4.27
N ILE A 233 -6.95 3.09 -5.20
CA ILE A 233 -7.47 4.46 -5.37
C ILE A 233 -8.53 4.44 -6.47
N VAL A 234 -9.70 4.98 -6.17
CA VAL A 234 -10.87 4.99 -7.06
C VAL A 234 -11.35 6.40 -7.37
N ASP A 235 -11.90 6.56 -8.57
CA ASP A 235 -12.59 7.76 -8.99
C ASP A 235 -13.72 7.35 -9.97
N ASN A 236 -14.92 7.88 -9.78
CA ASN A 236 -16.05 7.73 -10.71
C ASN A 236 -16.31 6.30 -11.24
N GLY A 237 -16.23 5.29 -10.37
CA GLY A 237 -16.55 3.90 -10.73
C GLY A 237 -15.37 3.07 -11.23
N ILE A 238 -14.16 3.65 -11.30
CA ILE A 238 -12.96 2.97 -11.79
C ILE A 238 -11.82 2.99 -10.76
N ILE A 239 -11.00 1.94 -10.73
CA ILE A 239 -9.72 1.95 -10.02
C ILE A 239 -8.73 2.74 -10.87
N VAL A 240 -8.32 3.91 -10.38
CA VAL A 240 -7.39 4.82 -11.05
C VAL A 240 -5.96 4.70 -10.55
N GLY A 241 -5.76 4.07 -9.39
CA GLY A 241 -4.43 3.90 -8.81
C GLY A 241 -4.29 2.69 -7.89
N LEU A 242 -3.06 2.20 -7.78
CA LEU A 242 -2.67 1.12 -6.87
C LEU A 242 -1.35 1.49 -6.16
N ILE A 243 -1.37 1.45 -4.83
CA ILE A 243 -0.27 1.91 -3.96
C ILE A 243 0.21 0.81 -3.01
N ASP A 244 1.32 1.09 -2.32
CA ASP A 244 1.89 0.25 -1.25
C ASP A 244 2.48 -1.08 -1.75
N TRP A 245 3.50 -0.96 -2.59
CA TRP A 245 4.12 -2.09 -3.30
C TRP A 245 5.21 -2.80 -2.50
N GLU A 246 5.40 -2.47 -1.22
CA GLU A 246 6.53 -2.97 -0.42
C GLU A 246 6.49 -4.49 -0.18
N MET A 247 5.33 -5.12 -0.32
CA MET A 247 5.14 -6.57 -0.16
C MET A 247 5.20 -7.34 -1.49
N ALA A 248 5.36 -6.65 -2.61
CA ALA A 248 5.29 -7.26 -3.92
C ALA A 248 6.45 -8.23 -4.18
N GLY A 249 6.20 -9.25 -5.00
CA GLY A 249 7.16 -10.31 -5.27
C GLY A 249 6.69 -11.30 -6.31
N PHE A 250 7.48 -12.35 -6.50
CA PHE A 250 7.16 -13.48 -7.36
C PHE A 250 6.61 -14.62 -6.52
N PHE A 251 5.30 -14.78 -6.56
CA PHE A 251 4.54 -15.75 -5.78
C PHE A 251 3.54 -16.46 -6.71
N GLY A 252 3.20 -17.71 -6.40
CA GLY A 252 2.10 -18.42 -7.05
C GLY A 252 0.75 -17.83 -6.64
N TRP A 253 -0.26 -18.02 -7.48
CA TRP A 253 -1.61 -17.48 -7.27
C TRP A 253 -2.23 -17.96 -5.96
N LYS A 254 -2.12 -19.26 -5.70
CA LYS A 254 -2.65 -19.87 -4.47
C LYS A 254 -1.92 -19.36 -3.23
N THR A 255 -0.60 -19.17 -3.32
CA THR A 255 0.22 -18.67 -2.21
C THR A 255 -0.14 -17.22 -1.87
N ALA A 256 -0.20 -16.34 -2.87
CA ALA A 256 -0.66 -14.96 -2.67
C ALA A 256 -2.11 -14.91 -2.14
N GLY A 257 -3.00 -15.77 -2.64
CA GLY A 257 -4.37 -15.87 -2.16
C GLY A 257 -4.47 -16.35 -0.70
N GLU A 258 -3.56 -17.21 -0.25
CA GLU A 258 -3.50 -17.65 1.14
C GLU A 258 -3.03 -16.53 2.08
N VAL A 259 -2.00 -15.77 1.68
CA VAL A 259 -1.58 -14.55 2.40
C VAL A 259 -2.74 -13.55 2.46
N HIS A 260 -3.44 -13.33 1.35
CA HIS A 260 -4.58 -12.43 1.29
C HIS A 260 -5.66 -12.80 2.31
N ARG A 261 -6.14 -14.06 2.26
CA ARG A 261 -7.22 -14.54 3.12
C ARG A 261 -6.86 -14.54 4.60
N ARG A 262 -5.62 -14.90 4.94
CA ARG A 262 -5.21 -15.12 6.34
C ARG A 262 -4.55 -13.92 6.98
N ILE A 263 -3.95 -13.03 6.20
CA ILE A 263 -3.17 -11.91 6.73
C ILE A 263 -3.77 -10.55 6.35
N ARG A 264 -4.18 -10.38 5.09
CA ARG A 264 -4.60 -9.06 4.58
C ARG A 264 -6.06 -8.74 4.78
N THR A 265 -6.89 -9.76 4.99
CA THR A 265 -8.33 -9.60 5.19
C THR A 265 -8.78 -10.10 6.55
N PRO A 266 -9.90 -9.55 7.10
CA PRO A 266 -10.48 -10.07 8.33
C PRO A 266 -10.85 -11.55 8.21
N GLN A 267 -10.66 -12.31 9.29
CA GLN A 267 -11.02 -13.73 9.37
C GLN A 267 -12.34 -13.90 10.14
N ARG A 268 -13.14 -14.91 9.81
CA ARG A 268 -14.45 -15.16 10.45
C ARG A 268 -14.29 -15.39 11.96
N GLU A 269 -13.21 -16.07 12.33
CA GLU A 269 -12.82 -16.45 13.68
C GLU A 269 -12.67 -15.22 14.60
N HIS A 270 -12.29 -14.06 14.04
CA HIS A 270 -12.16 -12.80 14.79
C HIS A 270 -13.51 -12.23 15.24
N PHE A 271 -14.62 -12.69 14.66
CA PHE A 271 -15.96 -12.15 14.92
C PHE A 271 -16.89 -13.14 15.63
N VAL A 272 -16.42 -14.34 15.99
CA VAL A 272 -17.26 -15.39 16.63
C VAL A 272 -17.89 -14.89 17.94
N ASN A 273 -17.21 -13.99 18.65
CA ASN A 273 -17.70 -13.43 19.92
C ASN A 273 -18.53 -12.14 19.74
N VAL A 274 -18.62 -11.62 18.52
CA VAL A 274 -19.41 -10.43 18.19
C VAL A 274 -20.65 -10.98 17.49
N ASN A 275 -21.82 -10.96 18.14
CA ASN A 275 -23.09 -11.49 17.61
C ASN A 275 -23.57 -10.72 16.34
N LEU A 276 -22.84 -10.85 15.24
CA LEU A 276 -23.10 -10.23 13.95
C LEU A 276 -24.08 -11.11 13.16
N ARG A 277 -25.00 -10.47 12.44
CA ARG A 277 -25.83 -11.17 11.46
C ARG A 277 -24.96 -11.64 10.29
N GLU A 278 -25.33 -12.75 9.66
CA GLU A 278 -24.57 -13.32 8.54
C GLU A 278 -24.39 -12.31 7.38
N GLU A 279 -25.37 -11.45 7.10
CA GLU A 279 -25.23 -10.38 6.10
C GLU A 279 -24.13 -9.37 6.46
N GLN A 280 -23.98 -9.03 7.73
CA GLN A 280 -22.95 -8.10 8.20
C GLN A 280 -21.57 -8.76 8.10
N LEU A 281 -21.49 -10.05 8.46
CA LEU A 281 -20.28 -10.84 8.35
C LEU A 281 -19.85 -11.04 6.89
N GLN A 282 -20.78 -11.32 5.99
CA GLN A 282 -20.52 -11.36 4.54
C GLN A 282 -20.04 -10.01 4.01
N GLY A 283 -20.59 -8.91 4.55
CA GLY A 283 -20.08 -7.57 4.29
C GLY A 283 -18.64 -7.40 4.73
N ILE A 284 -18.23 -7.91 5.89
CA ILE A 284 -16.85 -7.81 6.39
C ILE A 284 -15.89 -8.67 5.56
N LEU A 285 -16.27 -9.93 5.31
CA LEU A 285 -15.45 -10.91 4.58
C LEU A 285 -15.52 -10.74 3.05
N TYR A 286 -16.16 -9.67 2.59
CA TYR A 286 -16.47 -9.45 1.19
C TYR A 286 -15.23 -9.46 0.30
N TRP A 287 -14.06 -9.05 0.79
CA TRP A 287 -12.85 -8.96 -0.03
C TRP A 287 -11.99 -10.23 0.00
N ASN A 288 -12.36 -11.24 0.80
CA ASN A 288 -11.52 -12.43 1.04
C ASN A 288 -11.38 -13.34 -0.19
N ASP A 289 -12.40 -13.37 -1.06
CA ASP A 289 -12.48 -14.25 -2.22
C ASP A 289 -11.75 -13.71 -3.47
N LEU A 290 -10.90 -12.68 -3.31
CA LEU A 290 -10.29 -11.97 -4.42
C LEU A 290 -9.53 -12.90 -5.37
N TYR A 291 -8.91 -13.95 -4.84
CA TYR A 291 -8.09 -14.93 -5.56
C TYR A 291 -8.84 -16.23 -5.92
N ASP A 292 -10.12 -16.36 -5.58
CA ASP A 292 -10.84 -17.63 -5.70
C ASP A 292 -11.34 -17.91 -7.14
N GLN A 293 -11.20 -16.97 -8.07
CA GLN A 293 -11.42 -17.22 -9.50
C GLN A 293 -10.18 -17.90 -10.11
N ASP A 294 -10.37 -19.12 -10.59
CA ASP A 294 -9.32 -20.01 -11.07
C ASP A 294 -8.65 -19.46 -12.36
N VAL A 295 -7.32 -19.49 -12.42
CA VAL A 295 -6.51 -19.10 -13.60
C VAL A 295 -6.68 -20.12 -14.76
N SER A 296 -7.48 -21.18 -14.56
CA SER A 296 -7.64 -22.34 -15.44
C SER A 296 -8.56 -22.12 -16.65
N LYS A 297 -8.94 -20.88 -16.98
CA LYS A 297 -9.71 -20.56 -18.20
C LYS A 297 -9.17 -19.33 -18.92
N ASN A 298 -8.01 -19.48 -19.56
CA ASN A 298 -7.65 -18.78 -20.79
C ASN A 298 -6.62 -19.60 -21.56
#